data_AF-A0A7S2UFK9-F1
#
_entry.id   AF-A0A7S2UFK9-F1
#
_cell.length_a   1.000
_cell.length_b   1.000
_cell.length_c   1.000
_cell.angle_alpha   90.00
_cell.angle_beta   90.00
_cell.angle_gamma   90.00
#
_symmetry.space_group_name_H-M   'P 1'
#
loop_
_entity.id
_entity.type
_entity.pdbx_description
1 polymer ?
#
loop_
_entity_poly.entity_id
_entity_poly.type
_entity_poly.pdbx_seq_one_letter_code
_entity_poly.pdbx_strand_id
1 'polypeptide(L)'
;ENCDYFSNEIHWKWWVTNFGNRTFHGIPMELHVPCRDPIDHLMSQCSYKTKKLKCDAASDEEFFSSIKKCFAYISSRYDDNLRKHFDIKCYDFWKQFTTYQDYMSERLQPRRLVSTPYVKRESNLPRNKTSECIWGRPDLLEKATNYLLKQPYYQFCNACLGSEDDITK
;
A
#
# COMPACT_ATOMS: atom_id res chain seq x y z
N GLU A 1 -12.07 -25.11 -1.48
CA GLU A 1 -12.46 -23.99 -2.37
C GLU A 1 -11.40 -23.89 -3.46
N ASN A 2 -11.81 -23.67 -4.71
CA ASN A 2 -10.91 -23.34 -5.81
C ASN A 2 -10.86 -21.82 -5.87
N CYS A 3 -9.93 -21.21 -5.14
CA CYS A 3 -9.82 -19.75 -5.08
C CYS A 3 -8.87 -19.26 -6.18
N ASP A 4 -9.37 -18.45 -7.11
CA ASP A 4 -8.53 -17.84 -8.16
C ASP A 4 -7.87 -16.54 -7.69
N TYR A 5 -8.18 -16.11 -6.46
CA TYR A 5 -7.69 -14.87 -5.87
C TYR A 5 -7.36 -15.03 -4.40
N PHE A 6 -6.22 -14.48 -4.01
CA PHE A 6 -5.75 -14.49 -2.64
C PHE A 6 -5.25 -13.09 -2.25
N SER A 7 -5.85 -12.51 -1.21
CA SER A 7 -5.49 -11.20 -0.68
C SER A 7 -5.13 -11.34 0.77
N ASN A 8 -3.89 -11.04 1.13
CA ASN A 8 -3.42 -11.12 2.50
C ASN A 8 -2.40 -10.02 2.82
N GLU A 9 -2.55 -9.38 3.97
CA GLU A 9 -1.67 -8.29 4.42
C GLU A 9 -0.53 -8.80 5.32
N ILE A 10 0.21 -9.79 4.83
CA ILE A 10 1.28 -10.49 5.56
C ILE A 10 2.68 -10.08 5.08
N HIS A 11 3.72 -10.54 5.78
CA HIS A 11 5.12 -10.27 5.44
C HIS A 11 5.49 -10.81 4.05
N TRP A 12 6.27 -10.06 3.28
CA TRP A 12 6.69 -10.45 1.91
C TRP A 12 7.34 -11.85 1.85
N LYS A 13 8.11 -12.23 2.89
CA LYS A 13 8.75 -13.54 3.00
C LYS A 13 7.74 -14.68 2.96
N TRP A 14 6.57 -14.49 3.55
CA TRP A 14 5.53 -15.52 3.53
C TRP A 14 5.08 -15.82 2.10
N TRP A 15 4.95 -14.82 1.24
CA TRP A 15 4.62 -15.02 -0.18
C TRP A 15 5.70 -15.83 -0.89
N VAL A 16 6.97 -15.48 -0.69
CA VAL A 16 8.09 -16.24 -1.28
C VAL A 16 8.17 -17.66 -0.74
N THR A 17 7.96 -17.87 0.56
CA THR A 17 7.99 -19.20 1.18
C THR A 17 6.88 -20.11 0.65
N ASN A 18 5.66 -19.59 0.48
CA ASN A 18 4.50 -20.41 0.12
C ASN A 18 4.29 -20.51 -1.40
N PHE A 19 4.72 -19.50 -2.16
CA PHE A 19 4.42 -19.35 -3.58
C PHE A 19 5.64 -18.99 -4.43
N GLY A 20 6.86 -19.08 -3.89
CA GLY A 20 8.09 -18.66 -4.59
C GLY A 20 8.44 -19.46 -5.85
N ASN A 21 7.76 -20.59 -6.09
CA ASN A 21 7.79 -21.32 -7.38
C ASN A 21 6.93 -20.62 -8.47
N ARG A 22 6.33 -19.47 -8.14
CA ARG A 22 5.50 -18.61 -8.99
C ARG A 22 4.18 -19.23 -9.42
N THR A 23 3.74 -20.32 -8.80
CA THR A 23 2.52 -21.00 -9.21
C THR A 23 1.58 -21.29 -8.04
N PHE A 24 0.28 -21.14 -8.29
CA PHE A 24 -0.79 -21.57 -7.39
C PHE A 24 -1.65 -22.57 -8.14
N HIS A 25 -1.75 -23.81 -7.64
CA HIS A 25 -2.39 -24.92 -8.36
C HIS A 25 -1.86 -25.12 -9.80
N GLY A 26 -0.58 -24.85 -10.04
CA GLY A 26 0.05 -24.96 -11.36
C GLY A 26 -0.19 -23.76 -12.28
N ILE A 27 -0.93 -22.75 -11.83
CA ILE A 27 -1.21 -21.51 -12.59
C ILE A 27 -0.20 -20.44 -12.18
N PRO A 28 0.46 -19.75 -13.13
CA PRO A 28 1.35 -18.63 -12.84
C PRO A 28 0.64 -17.55 -11.99
N MET A 29 1.35 -17.03 -10.99
CA MET A 29 0.83 -15.98 -10.11
C MET A 29 1.30 -14.60 -10.53
N GLU A 30 0.36 -13.66 -10.51
CA GLU A 30 0.58 -12.21 -10.62
C GLU A 30 0.24 -11.56 -9.27
N LEU A 31 1.10 -10.66 -8.79
CA LEU A 31 0.87 -9.89 -7.56
C LEU A 31 0.50 -8.46 -7.92
N HIS A 32 -0.66 -8.00 -7.42
CA HIS A 32 -1.09 -6.62 -7.57
C HIS A 32 -0.77 -5.82 -6.30
N VAL A 33 0.07 -4.81 -6.43
CA VAL A 33 0.47 -3.94 -5.32
C VAL A 33 -0.36 -2.64 -5.36
N PRO A 34 -1.21 -2.36 -4.36
CA PRO A 34 -1.88 -1.07 -4.26
C PRO A 34 -0.86 0.02 -3.98
N CYS A 35 -0.73 0.98 -4.88
CA CYS A 35 0.15 2.13 -4.73
C CYS A 35 -0.60 3.31 -4.15
N ARG A 36 -0.09 3.82 -3.02
CA ARG A 36 -0.69 4.93 -2.27
C ARG A 36 0.17 6.18 -2.37
N ASP A 37 -0.47 7.34 -2.33
CA ASP A 37 0.22 8.62 -2.17
C ASP A 37 1.14 8.57 -0.93
N PRO A 38 2.43 8.94 -1.04
CA PRO A 38 3.38 8.80 0.05
C PRO A 38 2.98 9.54 1.33
N ILE A 39 2.49 10.78 1.21
CA ILE A 39 2.14 11.60 2.37
C ILE A 39 0.85 11.11 3.00
N ASP A 40 -0.18 10.87 2.19
CA ASP A 40 -1.45 10.35 2.70
C ASP A 40 -1.25 8.99 3.38
N HIS A 41 -0.41 8.12 2.81
CA HIS A 41 -0.06 6.85 3.42
C HIS A 41 0.72 7.03 4.73
N LEU A 42 1.72 7.91 4.78
CA LEU A 42 2.44 8.23 6.02
C LEU A 42 1.48 8.68 7.12
N MET A 43 0.59 9.61 6.82
CA MET A 43 -0.37 10.14 7.80
C MET A 43 -1.39 9.07 8.24
N SER A 44 -1.77 8.16 7.34
CA SER A 44 -2.54 6.96 7.67
C SER A 44 -1.81 6.07 8.68
N GLN A 45 -0.50 5.86 8.49
CA GLN A 45 0.30 5.05 9.42
C GLN A 45 0.52 5.76 10.76
N CYS A 46 0.73 7.09 10.76
CA CYS A 46 0.78 7.89 11.98
C CYS A 46 -0.51 7.75 12.80
N SER A 47 -1.68 7.86 12.13
CA SER A 47 -2.99 7.69 12.78
C SER A 47 -3.15 6.29 13.39
N TYR A 48 -2.80 5.24 12.63
CA TYR A 48 -2.84 3.87 13.12
C TYR A 48 -1.93 3.63 14.34
N LYS A 49 -0.74 4.25 14.37
CA LYS A 49 0.20 4.16 15.49
C LYS A 49 -0.08 5.15 16.63
N THR A 50 -1.13 5.97 16.50
CA THR A 50 -1.46 7.07 17.42
C THR A 50 -0.24 8.00 17.65
N LYS A 51 0.47 8.33 16.56
CA LYS A 51 1.62 9.24 16.56
C LYS A 51 1.29 10.53 15.83
N LYS A 52 1.92 11.62 16.26
CA LYS A 52 1.89 12.91 15.59
C LYS A 52 3.24 13.18 14.93
N LEU A 53 3.20 13.71 13.72
CA LEU A 53 4.39 14.19 13.04
C LEU A 53 4.87 15.49 13.69
N LYS A 54 6.19 15.65 13.88
CA LYS A 54 6.78 16.84 14.49
C LYS A 54 7.07 17.92 13.43
N CYS A 55 6.06 18.69 13.03
CA CYS A 55 6.25 19.76 12.03
C CYS A 55 6.99 21.00 12.54
N ASP A 56 7.20 21.08 13.85
CA ASP A 56 7.94 22.11 14.58
C ASP A 56 9.32 21.62 15.05
N ALA A 57 9.79 20.51 14.49
CA ALA A 57 11.11 19.94 14.80
C ALA A 57 12.23 20.97 14.62
N ALA A 58 13.19 20.98 15.55
CA ALA A 58 14.31 21.93 15.54
C ALA A 58 15.36 21.57 14.47
N SER A 59 15.35 20.34 13.96
CA SER A 59 16.26 19.85 12.93
C SER A 59 15.62 18.78 12.04
N ASP A 60 16.26 18.51 10.91
CA ASP A 60 15.82 17.49 9.95
C ASP A 60 15.90 16.08 10.53
N GLU A 61 16.91 15.81 11.37
CA GLU A 61 17.04 14.53 12.08
C GLU A 61 15.85 14.27 12.99
N GLU A 62 15.40 15.30 13.73
CA GLU A 62 14.23 15.19 14.59
C GLU A 62 12.95 14.98 13.76
N PHE A 63 12.82 15.71 12.64
CA PHE A 63 11.69 15.54 11.72
C PHE A 63 11.62 14.12 11.17
N PHE A 64 12.72 13.60 10.60
CA PHE A 64 12.77 12.23 10.05
C PHE A 64 12.61 11.15 11.12
N SER A 65 13.10 11.40 12.35
CA SER A 65 12.84 10.51 13.49
C SER A 65 11.35 10.41 13.80
N SER A 66 10.60 11.53 13.67
CA SER A 66 9.14 11.52 13.83
C SER A 66 8.43 10.73 12.72
N ILE A 67 8.89 10.84 11.46
CA ILE A 67 8.39 10.02 10.34
C ILE A 67 8.57 8.53 10.63
N LYS A 68 9.78 8.11 11.02
CA LYS A 68 10.07 6.70 11.31
C LYS A 68 9.17 6.12 12.40
N LYS A 69 8.79 6.91 13.41
CA LYS A 69 7.87 6.48 14.48
C LYS A 69 6.47 6.19 13.98
N CYS A 70 6.07 6.76 12.84
CA CYS A 70 4.80 6.45 12.22
C CYS A 70 4.81 5.15 11.42
N PHE A 71 5.97 4.64 11.01
CA PHE A 71 6.04 3.50 10.11
C PHE A 71 5.35 2.25 10.68
N ALA A 72 4.40 1.74 9.91
CA ALA A 72 3.70 0.50 10.16
C ALA A 72 3.94 -0.43 8.98
N TYR A 73 4.74 -1.48 9.21
CA TYR A 73 4.97 -2.57 8.25
C TYR A 73 5.60 -2.19 6.91
N ILE A 74 6.18 -0.98 6.81
CA ILE A 74 6.65 -0.40 5.54
C ILE A 74 7.76 -1.22 4.87
N SER A 75 8.60 -1.89 5.66
CA SER A 75 9.69 -2.77 5.21
C SER A 75 9.38 -4.25 5.37
N SER A 76 8.25 -4.61 5.98
CA SER A 76 7.89 -6.02 6.21
C SER A 76 6.92 -6.56 5.18
N ARG A 77 6.00 -5.74 4.66
CA ARG A 77 4.95 -6.22 3.73
C ARG A 77 5.37 -6.20 2.26
N TYR A 78 6.27 -5.30 1.87
CA TYR A 78 6.81 -5.23 0.51
C TYR A 78 8.34 -5.21 0.56
N ASP A 79 8.96 -5.90 -0.39
CA ASP A 79 10.40 -5.92 -0.65
C ASP A 79 10.62 -6.22 -2.12
N ASP A 80 11.59 -5.57 -2.75
CA ASP A 80 11.87 -5.76 -4.18
C ASP A 80 12.29 -7.19 -4.54
N ASN A 81 12.68 -8.00 -3.56
CA ASN A 81 12.92 -9.42 -3.79
C ASN A 81 11.66 -10.14 -4.30
N LEU A 82 10.46 -9.65 -4.02
CA LEU A 82 9.22 -10.20 -4.60
C LEU A 82 9.28 -10.21 -6.14
N ARG A 83 9.89 -9.19 -6.77
CA ARG A 83 10.00 -9.09 -8.24
C ARG A 83 10.86 -10.19 -8.86
N LYS A 84 11.70 -10.86 -8.06
CA LYS A 84 12.47 -12.02 -8.50
C LYS A 84 11.66 -13.32 -8.47
N HIS A 85 10.47 -13.30 -7.88
CA HIS A 85 9.62 -14.47 -7.70
C HIS A 85 8.23 -14.33 -8.33
N PHE A 86 7.79 -13.13 -8.67
CA PHE A 86 6.44 -12.90 -9.18
C PHE A 86 6.46 -11.88 -10.31
N ASP A 87 5.49 -11.98 -11.22
CA ASP A 87 5.10 -10.82 -12.03
C ASP A 87 4.35 -9.86 -11.11
N ILE A 88 4.83 -8.62 -11.00
CA ILE A 88 4.28 -7.63 -10.06
C ILE A 88 3.74 -6.46 -10.85
N LYS A 89 2.44 -6.26 -10.71
CA LYS A 89 1.72 -5.11 -11.23
C LYS A 89 1.37 -4.15 -10.10
N CYS A 90 1.06 -2.91 -10.45
CA CYS A 90 0.55 -1.93 -9.51
C CYS A 90 -0.77 -1.36 -9.99
N TYR A 91 -1.48 -0.72 -9.06
CA TYR A 91 -2.61 0.12 -9.38
C TYR A 91 -2.67 1.30 -8.41
N ASP A 92 -3.33 2.38 -8.83
CA ASP A 92 -3.63 3.49 -7.92
C ASP A 92 -4.67 3.03 -6.89
N PHE A 93 -4.31 3.06 -5.60
CA PHE A 93 -5.21 2.70 -4.50
C PHE A 93 -6.50 3.51 -4.51
N TRP A 94 -6.51 4.76 -4.99
CA TRP A 94 -7.74 5.55 -5.13
C TRP A 94 -8.73 4.96 -6.13
N LYS A 95 -8.26 4.13 -7.07
CA LYS A 95 -9.07 3.40 -8.04
C LYS A 95 -9.47 1.99 -7.57
N GLN A 96 -9.16 1.61 -6.31
CA GLN A 96 -9.39 0.25 -5.80
C GLN A 96 -10.85 -0.20 -5.93
N PHE A 97 -11.81 0.67 -5.60
CA PHE A 97 -13.25 0.39 -5.63
C PHE A 97 -13.95 0.91 -6.89
N THR A 98 -13.17 1.25 -7.92
CA THR A 98 -13.66 1.65 -9.24
C THR A 98 -12.94 0.81 -10.29
N THR A 99 -11.96 1.37 -10.99
CA THR A 99 -11.26 0.74 -12.12
C THR A 99 -10.63 -0.61 -11.76
N TYR A 100 -9.98 -0.72 -10.60
CA TYR A 100 -9.38 -1.99 -10.17
C TYR A 100 -10.46 -3.05 -9.88
N GLN A 101 -11.56 -2.64 -9.25
CA GLN A 101 -12.67 -3.55 -8.99
C GLN A 101 -13.30 -4.04 -10.30
N ASP A 102 -13.47 -3.16 -11.29
CA ASP A 102 -13.97 -3.51 -12.62
C ASP A 102 -13.01 -4.47 -13.33
N TYR A 103 -11.70 -4.16 -13.33
CA TYR A 103 -10.64 -5.03 -13.84
C TYR A 103 -10.68 -6.44 -13.20
N MET A 104 -10.85 -6.51 -11.89
CA MET A 104 -10.95 -7.79 -11.19
C MET A 104 -12.30 -8.49 -11.44
N SER A 105 -13.39 -7.76 -11.68
CA SER A 105 -14.72 -8.35 -11.88
C SER A 105 -14.81 -9.28 -13.09
N GLU A 106 -14.01 -9.03 -14.13
CA GLU A 106 -13.92 -9.86 -15.33
C GLU A 106 -13.17 -11.19 -15.07
N ARG A 107 -12.40 -11.26 -13.98
CA ARG A 107 -11.50 -12.37 -13.65
C ARG A 107 -12.02 -13.18 -12.47
N LEU A 108 -12.66 -12.52 -11.50
CA LEU A 108 -13.14 -13.12 -10.28
C LEU A 108 -14.51 -13.74 -10.47
N GLN A 109 -14.67 -14.97 -9.99
CA GLN A 109 -15.99 -15.57 -9.87
C GLN A 109 -16.84 -14.81 -8.85
N PRO A 110 -18.17 -14.67 -9.07
CA PRO A 110 -19.07 -14.10 -8.09
C PRO A 110 -18.94 -14.81 -6.74
N ARG A 111 -19.02 -14.03 -5.64
CA ARG A 111 -18.96 -14.61 -4.29
C ARG A 111 -20.11 -15.60 -4.09
N ARG A 112 -19.77 -16.84 -3.73
CA ARG A 112 -20.76 -17.86 -3.37
C ARG A 112 -21.65 -17.45 -2.19
N LEU A 113 -21.09 -16.72 -1.23
CA LEU A 113 -21.78 -16.23 -0.04
C LEU A 113 -21.89 -14.71 -0.11
N VAL A 114 -23.12 -14.22 -0.24
CA VAL A 114 -23.44 -12.79 -0.22
C VAL A 114 -23.90 -12.41 1.18
N SER A 115 -23.13 -11.55 1.85
CA SER A 115 -23.57 -10.95 3.12
C SER A 115 -24.71 -9.97 2.84
N THR A 116 -25.90 -10.30 3.34
CA THR A 116 -27.09 -9.45 3.17
C THR A 116 -27.69 -9.19 4.56
N PRO A 117 -27.51 -7.98 5.14
CA PRO A 117 -26.84 -6.80 4.57
C PRO A 117 -25.30 -6.90 4.62
N TYR A 118 -24.64 -6.16 3.72
CA TYR A 118 -23.21 -5.91 3.83
C TYR A 118 -22.95 -5.02 5.05
N VAL A 119 -22.06 -5.46 5.95
CA VAL A 119 -21.63 -4.68 7.11
C VAL A 119 -20.21 -4.18 6.87
N LYS A 120 -20.07 -2.87 6.61
CA LYS A 120 -18.75 -2.23 6.49
C LYS A 120 -18.03 -2.33 7.84
N ARG A 121 -16.80 -2.83 7.82
CA ARG A 121 -15.91 -2.85 8.98
C ARG A 121 -14.69 -1.98 8.70
N GLU A 122 -14.65 -0.81 9.33
CA GLU A 122 -13.48 0.04 9.33
C GLU A 122 -12.62 -0.32 10.55
N SER A 123 -11.34 -0.60 10.32
CA SER A 123 -10.39 -0.92 11.39
C SER A 123 -9.73 0.34 11.99
N ASN A 124 -9.78 1.46 11.28
CA ASN A 124 -9.15 2.72 11.68
C ASN A 124 -10.21 3.78 11.96
N LEU A 125 -9.94 4.65 12.94
CA LEU A 125 -10.74 5.85 13.17
C LEU A 125 -10.62 6.82 11.99
N PRO A 126 -11.67 7.62 11.71
CA PRO A 126 -11.61 8.65 10.69
C PRO A 126 -10.47 9.64 10.96
N ARG A 127 -9.69 9.94 9.92
CA ARG A 127 -8.62 10.93 10.00
C ARG A 127 -9.17 12.34 9.87
N ASN A 128 -8.61 13.26 10.67
CA ASN A 128 -8.90 14.68 10.53
C ASN A 128 -7.72 15.40 9.85
N LYS A 129 -7.77 15.53 8.52
CA LYS A 129 -6.73 16.20 7.74
C LYS A 129 -6.49 17.65 8.17
N THR A 130 -7.51 18.37 8.65
CA THR A 130 -7.31 19.77 9.08
C THR A 130 -6.48 19.89 10.36
N SER A 131 -6.37 18.82 11.14
CA SER A 131 -5.53 18.75 12.35
C SER A 131 -4.11 18.26 12.09
N GLU A 132 -3.81 17.82 10.88
CA GLU A 132 -2.51 17.28 10.50
C GLU A 132 -1.60 18.42 10.00
N CYS A 133 -0.54 18.72 10.75
CA CYS A 133 0.30 19.91 10.52
C CYS A 133 1.03 19.94 9.17
N ILE A 134 1.25 18.79 8.53
CA ILE A 134 2.05 18.70 7.31
C ILE A 134 1.36 19.36 6.10
N TRP A 135 0.03 19.39 6.05
CA TRP A 135 -0.70 19.93 4.88
C TRP A 135 -0.54 21.43 4.70
N GLY A 136 -0.28 22.17 5.79
CA GLY A 136 0.03 23.59 5.76
C GLY A 136 1.51 23.92 5.58
N ARG A 137 2.37 22.92 5.34
CA ARG A 137 3.83 23.06 5.30
C ARG A 137 4.41 22.44 4.03
N PRO A 138 4.35 23.16 2.89
CA PRO A 138 4.90 22.69 1.60
C PRO A 138 6.37 22.25 1.67
N ASP A 139 7.17 22.96 2.46
CA ASP A 139 8.59 22.63 2.73
C ASP A 139 8.76 21.24 3.36
N LEU A 140 7.86 20.88 4.29
CA LEU A 140 7.88 19.58 4.94
C LEU A 140 7.24 18.48 4.08
N LEU A 141 6.24 18.82 3.27
CA LEU A 141 5.63 17.89 2.30
C LEU A 141 6.68 17.38 1.31
N GLU A 142 7.42 18.29 0.69
CA GLU A 142 8.48 17.93 -0.25
C GLU A 142 9.57 17.10 0.45
N LYS A 143 10.02 17.55 1.62
CA LYS A 143 11.05 16.86 2.40
C LYS A 143 10.62 15.45 2.81
N ALA A 144 9.40 15.28 3.29
CA ALA A 144 8.85 13.98 3.66
C ALA A 144 8.70 13.08 2.42
N THR A 145 8.19 13.62 1.31
CA THR A 145 8.03 12.88 0.05
C THR A 145 9.37 12.34 -0.43
N ASN A 146 10.40 13.19 -0.51
CA ASN A 146 11.75 12.80 -0.91
C ASN A 146 12.38 11.76 0.02
N TYR A 147 12.07 11.81 1.31
CA TYR A 147 12.50 10.80 2.26
C TYR A 147 11.77 9.46 2.08
N LEU A 148 10.45 9.50 1.84
CA LEU A 148 9.62 8.31 1.63
C LEU A 148 9.96 7.61 0.31
N LEU A 149 10.25 8.35 -0.76
CA LEU A 149 10.72 7.82 -2.05
C LEU A 149 12.07 7.09 -1.99
N LYS A 150 12.71 7.00 -0.80
CA LYS A 150 13.87 6.12 -0.56
C LYS A 150 13.49 4.74 -0.05
N GLN A 151 12.21 4.50 0.28
CA GLN A 151 11.74 3.19 0.73
C GLN A 151 11.32 2.33 -0.48
N PRO A 152 11.62 1.02 -0.49
CA PRO A 152 11.39 0.15 -1.65
C PRO A 152 9.95 0.20 -2.19
N TYR A 153 8.95 0.17 -1.30
CA TYR A 153 7.54 0.25 -1.69
C TYR A 153 7.22 1.52 -2.50
N TYR A 154 7.64 2.69 -2.01
CA TYR A 154 7.35 3.94 -2.71
C TYR A 154 8.19 4.10 -3.97
N GLN A 155 9.41 3.57 -4.01
CA GLN A 155 10.23 3.54 -5.22
C GLN A 155 9.55 2.73 -6.32
N PHE A 156 9.11 1.52 -5.99
CA PHE A 156 8.35 0.67 -6.89
C PHE A 156 7.10 1.39 -7.39
N CYS A 157 6.29 1.93 -6.48
CA CYS A 157 5.05 2.60 -6.86
C CYS A 157 5.25 3.82 -7.75
N ASN A 158 6.27 4.63 -7.46
CA ASN A 158 6.60 5.80 -8.28
C ASN A 158 7.08 5.42 -9.69
N ALA A 159 7.73 4.27 -9.84
CA ALA A 159 8.15 3.77 -11.14
C ALA A 159 7.04 3.04 -11.90
N CYS A 160 6.13 2.38 -11.18
CA CYS A 160 5.12 1.52 -11.77
C CYS A 160 3.86 2.28 -12.21
N LEU A 161 3.38 3.26 -11.44
CA LEU A 161 2.18 4.02 -11.82
C LEU A 161 2.39 4.75 -13.16
N GLY A 162 1.46 4.57 -14.10
CA GLY A 162 1.54 5.05 -15.48
C GLY A 162 2.39 4.22 -16.45
N SER A 163 3.12 3.21 -15.96
CA SER A 163 3.88 2.27 -16.79
C SER A 163 2.96 1.22 -17.46
N GLU A 164 3.54 0.25 -18.16
CA GLU A 164 2.80 -0.91 -18.69
C GLU A 164 2.34 -1.87 -17.59
N ASP A 165 2.96 -1.81 -16.41
CA ASP A 165 2.61 -2.63 -15.24
C ASP A 165 1.52 -1.97 -14.36
N ASP A 166 1.01 -0.79 -14.73
CA ASP A 166 -0.15 -0.16 -14.09
C ASP A 166 -1.45 -0.68 -14.70
N ILE A 167 -2.11 -1.59 -13.99
CA ILE A 167 -3.35 -2.24 -14.46
C ILE A 167 -4.57 -1.34 -14.40
N THR A 168 -4.43 -0.10 -13.90
CA THR A 168 -5.51 0.89 -13.82
C THR A 168 -5.24 2.15 -14.65
N LYS A 169 -4.24 2.09 -15.55
CA LYS A 169 -3.89 3.18 -16.45
C LYS A 169 -5.05 3.62 -17.33
#